data_AF-A0A7Y8MJF6-F1
#
_entry.id   AF-A0A7Y8MJF6-F1
#
_cell.length_a   1.000
_cell.length_b   1.000
_cell.length_c   1.000
_cell.angle_alpha   90.00
_cell.angle_beta   90.00
_cell.angle_gamma   90.00
#
_symmetry.space_group_name_H-M   'P 1'
#
loop_
_entity.id
_entity.type
_entity.pdbx_description
1 polymer ?
#
loop_
_entity_poly.entity_id
_entity_poly.type
_entity_poly.pdbx_seq_one_letter_code
_entity_poly.pdbx_strand_id
1 'polypeptide(L)'
;GKDADYMVLDTDSAITNNGLATPTLYDSNGDRVIDSVYAGDMQGNVWKFDLSDANPNNWGSAYKSGSTPKPLFTARNDSNQVQPITAPVEIGAPPTGKSGVMIYFGTGRFFATNDNTNLEEQSLYGVLDSGSRITTTDRSELQQQSILYEGTDTGTTGRTATSAQIRVLSNTTVDWNTKKGWYLDLVPPSGTAQGERVVSIPLLRYGRVIFTTLVPSSDACEFGGTSWIMEMDALTGGRLSESVFDLNSDTSFNATDYVTVTVGGVEITVPVSALKSTVGIIKTPTVVTAGTVEYKLASGTTGEISSTKEKSSTLGTGRVSWRELVE
;
A
#
# COMPACT_ATOMS: atom_id res chain seq x y z
N GLY A 1 18.81 1.46 31.22
CA GLY A 1 18.18 0.84 32.41
C GLY A 1 16.82 1.49 32.61
N LYS A 2 15.80 0.73 33.01
CA LYS A 2 14.37 1.09 33.00
C LYS A 2 13.96 2.13 34.08
N ASP A 3 14.82 3.13 34.31
CA ASP A 3 14.58 4.37 35.08
C ASP A 3 14.83 5.61 34.19
N ALA A 4 14.77 5.45 32.86
CA ALA A 4 14.99 6.51 31.89
C ALA A 4 13.64 7.03 31.38
N ASP A 5 13.59 8.29 30.91
CA ASP A 5 12.43 8.90 30.23
C ASP A 5 12.01 8.17 28.92
N TYR A 6 12.68 7.07 28.59
CA TYR A 6 12.43 6.27 27.40
C TYR A 6 12.59 4.76 27.71
N MET A 7 11.82 3.95 26.97
CA MET A 7 11.94 2.49 26.95
C MET A 7 12.51 2.05 25.60
N VAL A 8 13.36 1.04 25.62
CA VAL A 8 13.92 0.41 24.40
C VAL A 8 13.33 -0.97 24.23
N LEU A 9 12.75 -1.23 23.06
CA LEU A 9 12.31 -2.55 22.63
C LEU A 9 13.15 -2.99 21.45
N ASP A 10 14.02 -3.97 21.67
CA ASP A 10 14.96 -4.42 20.64
C ASP A 10 14.29 -5.33 19.59
N THR A 11 14.79 -5.23 18.36
CA THR A 11 14.60 -6.22 17.30
C THR A 11 15.74 -7.25 17.31
N ASP A 12 15.83 -8.14 16.33
CA ASP A 12 16.94 -9.12 16.25
C ASP A 12 18.28 -8.39 16.02
N SER A 13 19.14 -8.39 17.04
CA SER A 13 20.41 -7.64 17.10
C SER A 13 21.56 -8.28 16.31
N ALA A 14 21.33 -9.42 15.65
CA ALA A 14 22.36 -10.12 14.89
C ALA A 14 22.67 -9.47 13.52
N ILE A 15 21.87 -8.49 13.07
CA ILE A 15 21.99 -7.85 11.75
C ILE A 15 22.50 -6.41 11.88
N THR A 16 23.64 -6.12 11.25
CA THR A 16 24.35 -4.83 11.39
C THR A 16 23.92 -3.75 10.40
N ASN A 17 23.34 -4.13 9.25
CA ASN A 17 22.81 -3.21 8.25
C ASN A 17 21.28 -3.17 8.31
N ASN A 18 20.74 -2.69 9.43
CA ASN A 18 19.30 -2.60 9.64
C ASN A 18 18.89 -1.21 10.18
N GLY A 19 17.60 -0.90 10.04
CA GLY A 19 16.97 0.29 10.56
C GLY A 19 15.46 0.09 10.56
N LEU A 20 14.82 0.38 11.69
CA LEU A 20 13.37 0.30 11.83
C LEU A 20 12.74 1.50 11.11
N ALA A 21 11.70 1.24 10.32
CA ALA A 21 10.88 2.28 9.72
C ALA A 21 10.01 2.99 10.77
N THR A 22 9.30 4.04 10.35
CA THR A 22 8.35 4.74 11.21
C THR A 22 7.32 3.75 11.78
N PRO A 23 7.14 3.71 13.11
CA PRO A 23 6.16 2.83 13.74
C PRO A 23 4.72 3.33 13.55
N THR A 24 3.79 2.39 13.44
CA THR A 24 2.34 2.62 13.43
C THR A 24 1.75 2.10 14.75
N LEU A 25 1.01 2.96 15.45
CA LEU A 25 0.41 2.66 16.74
C LEU A 25 -0.99 2.05 16.55
N TYR A 26 -1.35 1.09 17.38
CA TYR A 26 -2.65 0.43 17.36
C TYR A 26 -3.24 0.35 18.75
N ASP A 27 -4.43 0.92 18.90
CA ASP A 27 -5.33 0.73 20.03
C ASP A 27 -6.35 -0.33 19.62
N SER A 28 -6.30 -1.48 20.29
CA SER A 28 -7.09 -2.66 19.93
C SER A 28 -8.46 -2.69 20.60
N ASN A 29 -8.66 -1.92 21.67
CA ASN A 29 -9.86 -1.95 22.50
C ASN A 29 -10.65 -0.62 22.50
N GLY A 30 -10.10 0.44 21.91
CA GLY A 30 -10.71 1.76 21.75
C GLY A 30 -10.66 2.64 23.01
N ASP A 31 -9.82 2.32 23.99
CA ASP A 31 -9.70 3.06 25.25
C ASP A 31 -8.73 4.26 25.18
N ARG A 32 -8.12 4.49 24.01
CA ARG A 32 -7.11 5.53 23.71
C ARG A 32 -5.74 5.26 24.33
N VAL A 33 -5.47 4.05 24.78
CA VAL A 33 -4.16 3.54 25.16
C VAL A 33 -3.64 2.66 24.03
N ILE A 34 -2.35 2.74 23.74
CA ILE A 34 -1.75 1.94 22.65
C ILE A 34 -1.44 0.55 23.17
N ASP A 35 -2.02 -0.47 22.55
CA ASP A 35 -1.83 -1.88 22.89
C ASP A 35 -0.74 -2.54 22.06
N SER A 36 -0.52 -2.07 20.83
CA SER A 36 0.45 -2.67 19.93
C SER A 36 1.08 -1.64 19.01
N VAL A 37 2.32 -1.92 18.60
CA VAL A 37 3.05 -1.11 17.63
C VAL A 37 3.57 -2.01 16.53
N TYR A 38 3.39 -1.59 15.28
CA TYR A 38 3.90 -2.28 14.11
C TYR A 38 4.93 -1.42 13.39
N ALA A 39 5.99 -2.04 12.88
CA ALA A 39 7.00 -1.32 12.09
C ALA A 39 7.70 -2.25 11.10
N GLY A 40 7.93 -1.74 9.89
CA GLY A 40 8.82 -2.37 8.92
C GLY A 40 10.31 -2.18 9.28
N ASP A 41 11.21 -2.92 8.64
CA ASP A 41 12.64 -2.63 8.69
C ASP A 41 13.35 -2.84 7.34
N MET A 42 14.62 -2.43 7.28
CA MET A 42 15.48 -2.59 6.11
C MET A 42 15.78 -4.06 5.73
N GLN A 43 15.44 -5.00 6.60
CA GLN A 43 15.58 -6.45 6.39
C GLN A 43 14.24 -7.10 5.97
N GLY A 44 13.26 -6.28 5.59
CA GLY A 44 11.95 -6.71 5.10
C GLY A 44 11.04 -7.26 6.19
N ASN A 45 11.41 -7.09 7.45
CA ASN A 45 10.62 -7.60 8.56
C ASN A 45 9.50 -6.65 8.92
N VAL A 46 8.30 -7.18 9.16
CA VAL A 46 7.22 -6.48 9.85
C VAL A 46 7.24 -6.93 11.30
N TRP A 47 7.65 -6.04 12.20
CA TRP A 47 7.67 -6.27 13.63
C TRP A 47 6.32 -5.92 14.26
N LYS A 48 5.98 -6.64 15.33
CA LYS A 48 4.91 -6.28 16.27
C LYS A 48 5.51 -6.21 17.67
N PHE A 49 5.20 -5.14 18.38
CA PHE A 49 5.49 -4.96 19.79
C PHE A 49 4.18 -4.93 20.56
N ASP A 50 4.11 -5.69 21.65
CA ASP A 50 2.97 -5.75 22.55
C ASP A 50 3.21 -4.80 23.74
N LEU A 51 2.25 -3.90 23.95
CA LEU A 51 2.20 -2.87 24.98
C LEU A 51 0.93 -3.01 25.85
N SER A 52 0.17 -4.10 25.70
CA SER A 52 -1.15 -4.26 26.34
C SER A 52 -1.09 -4.63 27.83
N ASP A 53 0.07 -5.07 28.34
CA ASP A 53 0.22 -5.41 29.75
C ASP A 53 0.23 -4.15 30.63
N ALA A 54 -0.51 -4.17 31.74
CA ALA A 54 -0.57 -3.06 32.70
C ALA A 54 0.79 -2.74 33.35
N ASN A 55 1.71 -3.70 33.37
CA ASN A 55 3.09 -3.52 33.80
C ASN A 55 4.01 -3.29 32.58
N PRO A 56 4.54 -2.07 32.37
CA PRO A 56 5.43 -1.76 31.25
C PRO A 56 6.71 -2.60 31.19
N ASN A 57 7.08 -3.29 32.28
CA ASN A 57 8.21 -4.21 32.26
C ASN A 57 7.98 -5.44 31.39
N ASN A 58 6.72 -5.80 31.12
CA ASN A 58 6.32 -6.93 30.29
C ASN A 58 6.20 -6.55 28.81
N TRP A 59 6.24 -5.26 28.48
CA TRP A 59 6.23 -4.77 27.10
C TRP A 59 7.43 -5.29 26.31
N GLY A 60 7.22 -5.60 25.03
CA GLY A 60 8.29 -6.11 24.17
C GLY A 60 7.80 -6.67 22.84
N SER A 61 8.69 -7.32 22.10
CA SER A 61 8.31 -7.99 20.85
C SER A 61 7.21 -9.03 21.11
N ALA A 62 6.14 -8.98 20.32
CA ALA A 62 4.98 -9.85 20.47
C ALA A 62 5.30 -11.32 20.11
N TYR A 63 6.30 -11.54 19.26
CA TYR A 63 6.71 -12.86 18.82
C TYR A 63 8.18 -13.11 19.19
N LYS A 64 8.46 -14.25 19.83
CA LYS A 64 9.82 -14.62 20.25
C LYS A 64 10.08 -16.11 20.03
N SER A 65 11.33 -16.47 19.77
CA SER A 65 11.84 -17.84 19.92
C SER A 65 12.80 -17.86 21.09
N GLY A 66 12.39 -18.42 22.22
CA GLY A 66 13.09 -18.21 23.50
C GLY A 66 13.11 -16.71 23.85
N SER A 67 14.30 -16.15 24.04
CA SER A 67 14.49 -14.71 24.29
C SER A 67 14.71 -13.89 23.01
N THR A 68 14.80 -14.51 21.84
CA THR A 68 15.11 -13.81 20.58
C THR A 68 13.83 -13.27 19.93
N PRO A 69 13.73 -11.94 19.70
CA PRO A 69 12.62 -11.35 18.95
C PRO A 69 12.45 -11.95 17.56
N LYS A 70 11.21 -12.12 17.12
CA LYS A 70 10.86 -12.53 15.75
C LYS A 70 9.81 -11.58 15.16
N PRO A 71 9.86 -11.30 13.85
CA PRO A 71 8.89 -10.45 13.21
C PRO A 71 7.57 -11.19 12.98
N LEU A 72 6.46 -10.50 12.77
CA LEU A 72 5.21 -11.09 12.29
C LEU A 72 5.39 -11.74 10.90
N PHE A 73 6.08 -11.04 10.00
CA PHE A 73 6.27 -11.42 8.60
C PHE A 73 7.64 -10.94 8.11
N THR A 74 8.20 -11.58 7.07
CA THR A 74 9.43 -11.14 6.41
C THR A 74 9.21 -11.12 4.90
N ALA A 75 9.20 -9.93 4.30
CA ALA A 75 9.02 -9.70 2.88
C ALA A 75 10.25 -10.13 2.08
N ARG A 76 10.03 -11.06 1.15
CA ARG A 76 11.02 -11.56 0.21
C ARG A 76 10.39 -11.77 -1.14
N ASN A 77 11.17 -11.64 -2.21
CA ASN A 77 10.74 -12.02 -3.55
C ASN A 77 10.85 -13.53 -3.79
N ASP A 78 10.38 -13.98 -4.96
CA ASP A 78 10.38 -15.39 -5.36
C ASP A 78 11.81 -15.98 -5.47
N SER A 79 12.83 -15.13 -5.62
CA SER A 79 14.25 -15.50 -5.56
C SER A 79 14.82 -15.49 -4.13
N ASN A 80 13.96 -15.39 -3.11
CA ASN A 80 14.29 -15.31 -1.68
C ASN A 80 15.13 -14.07 -1.31
N GLN A 81 15.16 -13.04 -2.15
CA GLN A 81 15.82 -11.77 -1.87
C GLN A 81 14.98 -10.96 -0.87
N VAL A 82 15.63 -10.36 0.12
CA VAL A 82 15.00 -9.44 1.06
C VAL A 82 14.51 -8.18 0.35
N GLN A 83 13.31 -7.74 0.71
CA GLN A 83 12.72 -6.49 0.21
C GLN A 83 12.59 -5.49 1.38
N PRO A 84 13.34 -4.39 1.41
CA PRO A 84 13.34 -3.44 2.53
C PRO A 84 11.96 -2.77 2.69
N ILE A 85 11.58 -2.43 3.92
CA ILE A 85 10.35 -1.67 4.19
C ILE A 85 10.74 -0.36 4.86
N THR A 86 10.57 0.76 4.15
CA THR A 86 10.91 2.10 4.67
C THR A 86 9.71 2.98 4.96
N ALA A 87 8.55 2.65 4.39
CA ALA A 87 7.30 3.34 4.69
C ALA A 87 6.67 2.82 6.00
N PRO A 88 5.88 3.63 6.72
CA PRO A 88 5.01 3.10 7.76
C PRO A 88 4.02 2.07 7.19
N VAL A 89 3.57 1.14 8.04
CA VAL A 89 2.49 0.22 7.70
C VAL A 89 1.14 0.88 7.96
N GLU A 90 0.10 0.43 7.26
CA GLU A 90 -1.28 0.85 7.49
C GLU A 90 -2.09 -0.33 8.07
N ILE A 91 -2.96 -0.07 9.04
CA ILE A 91 -3.67 -1.12 9.79
C ILE A 91 -5.17 -1.05 9.48
N GLY A 92 -5.76 -2.18 9.10
CA GLY A 92 -7.19 -2.27 8.80
C GLY A 92 -7.90 -3.43 9.48
N ALA A 93 -9.22 -3.42 9.33
CA ALA A 93 -10.08 -4.48 9.84
C ALA A 93 -9.73 -5.84 9.21
N PRO A 94 -9.86 -6.95 9.97
CA PRO A 94 -9.66 -8.28 9.45
C PRO A 94 -10.79 -8.67 8.48
N PRO A 95 -10.60 -9.72 7.66
CA PRO A 95 -11.67 -10.30 6.87
C PRO A 95 -12.84 -10.76 7.75
N THR A 96 -14.05 -10.78 7.18
CA THR A 96 -15.24 -11.25 7.91
C THR A 96 -15.02 -12.65 8.47
N GLY A 97 -15.33 -12.84 9.75
CA GLY A 97 -15.15 -14.13 10.45
C GLY A 97 -13.71 -14.43 10.87
N LYS A 98 -12.77 -13.50 10.69
CA LYS A 98 -11.40 -13.60 11.22
C LYS A 98 -11.17 -12.58 12.34
N SER A 99 -10.24 -12.89 13.24
CA SER A 99 -9.81 -12.03 14.33
C SER A 99 -8.48 -11.35 13.99
N GLY A 100 -8.16 -10.30 14.75
CA GLY A 100 -6.90 -9.56 14.61
C GLY A 100 -7.02 -8.41 13.61
N VAL A 101 -5.96 -8.13 12.86
CA VAL A 101 -5.90 -6.97 11.95
C VAL A 101 -5.18 -7.29 10.65
N MET A 102 -5.55 -6.58 9.60
CA MET A 102 -4.78 -6.54 8.36
C MET A 102 -3.67 -5.49 8.47
N ILE A 103 -2.47 -5.85 8.01
CA ILE A 103 -1.31 -4.96 7.92
C ILE A 103 -0.97 -4.78 6.44
N TYR A 104 -1.04 -3.54 5.98
CA TYR A 104 -0.78 -3.14 4.59
C TYR A 104 0.53 -2.38 4.49
N PHE A 105 1.37 -2.79 3.56
CA PHE A 105 2.67 -2.15 3.36
C PHE A 105 3.19 -2.45 1.96
N GLY A 106 4.07 -1.59 1.46
CA GLY A 106 4.84 -1.87 0.26
C GLY A 106 6.32 -1.85 0.58
N THR A 107 7.10 -2.55 -0.23
CA THR A 107 8.54 -2.63 -0.07
C THR A 107 9.24 -1.62 -0.97
N GLY A 108 10.45 -1.22 -0.57
CA GLY A 108 11.21 -0.20 -1.25
C GLY A 108 12.10 0.59 -0.32
N ARG A 109 13.10 1.25 -0.93
CA ARG A 109 13.83 2.36 -0.35
C ARG A 109 14.19 3.37 -1.44
N PHE A 110 14.28 4.64 -1.06
CA PHE A 110 14.63 5.71 -1.99
C PHE A 110 15.30 6.89 -1.26
N PHE A 111 16.42 6.59 -0.58
CA PHE A 111 17.19 7.58 0.17
C PHE A 111 18.71 7.37 0.05
N ALA A 112 19.15 6.18 -0.39
CA ALA A 112 20.55 5.83 -0.52
C ALA A 112 21.06 6.08 -1.95
N THR A 113 22.38 6.21 -2.08
CA THR A 113 23.04 6.25 -3.40
C THR A 113 22.68 5.01 -4.22
N ASN A 114 22.44 5.19 -5.52
CA ASN A 114 22.04 4.16 -6.49
C ASN A 114 20.61 3.62 -6.32
N ASP A 115 19.79 4.14 -5.39
CA ASP A 115 18.38 3.76 -5.34
C ASP A 115 17.63 4.15 -6.63
N ASN A 116 18.12 5.15 -7.36
CA ASN A 116 17.59 5.62 -8.66
C ASN A 116 17.93 4.72 -9.86
N THR A 117 18.85 3.76 -9.70
CA THR A 117 19.24 2.81 -10.75
C THR A 117 19.02 1.35 -10.35
N ASN A 118 18.71 1.08 -9.07
CA ASN A 118 18.30 -0.24 -8.61
C ASN A 118 16.94 -0.59 -9.24
N LEU A 119 16.86 -1.70 -9.99
CA LEU A 119 15.64 -2.18 -10.64
C LEU A 119 15.08 -3.46 -9.99
N GLU A 120 15.55 -3.81 -8.79
CA GLU A 120 15.13 -5.03 -8.10
C GLU A 120 13.63 -5.00 -7.81
N GLU A 121 13.00 -6.16 -7.94
CA GLU A 121 11.56 -6.34 -7.72
C GLU A 121 11.17 -5.97 -6.28
N GLN A 122 10.15 -5.11 -6.18
CA GLN A 122 9.46 -4.80 -4.93
C GLN A 122 8.00 -5.21 -5.03
N SER A 123 7.31 -5.24 -3.90
CA SER A 123 5.96 -5.78 -3.84
C SER A 123 5.09 -5.02 -2.84
N LEU A 124 3.79 -5.07 -3.07
CA LEU A 124 2.74 -4.66 -2.14
C LEU A 124 2.26 -5.88 -1.38
N TYR A 125 1.91 -5.70 -0.12
CA TYR A 125 1.43 -6.75 0.75
C TYR A 125 0.23 -6.28 1.57
N GLY A 126 -0.72 -7.20 1.77
CA GLY A 126 -1.71 -7.14 2.83
C GLY A 126 -1.69 -8.46 3.59
N VAL A 127 -1.23 -8.45 4.84
CA VAL A 127 -1.09 -9.68 5.67
C VAL A 127 -1.97 -9.61 6.91
N LEU A 128 -2.56 -10.74 7.27
CA LEU A 128 -3.42 -10.87 8.44
C LEU A 128 -2.58 -11.23 9.68
N ASP A 129 -2.47 -10.29 10.62
CA ASP A 129 -2.07 -10.62 11.97
C ASP A 129 -3.25 -11.19 12.75
N SER A 130 -3.32 -12.51 12.85
CA SER A 130 -4.33 -13.23 13.62
C SER A 130 -3.86 -13.58 15.05
N GLY A 131 -2.77 -12.97 15.52
CA GLY A 131 -2.12 -13.31 16.80
C GLY A 131 -1.09 -14.44 16.66
N SER A 132 -0.68 -14.78 15.44
CA SER A 132 0.36 -15.77 15.18
C SER A 132 1.30 -15.34 14.05
N ARG A 133 2.57 -15.71 14.17
CA ARG A 133 3.60 -15.38 13.17
C ARG A 133 3.33 -16.07 11.83
N ILE A 134 3.54 -15.35 10.74
CA ILE A 134 3.62 -15.90 9.39
C ILE A 134 5.08 -16.30 9.15
N THR A 135 5.37 -17.59 9.34
CA THR A 135 6.75 -18.11 9.28
C THR A 135 7.24 -18.32 7.86
N THR A 136 6.31 -18.43 6.92
CA THR A 136 6.53 -18.75 5.52
C THR A 136 7.14 -17.57 4.77
N THR A 137 8.26 -17.79 4.08
CA THR A 137 9.00 -16.74 3.37
C THR A 137 8.98 -16.88 1.85
N ASP A 138 8.38 -17.95 1.34
CA ASP A 138 8.22 -18.23 -0.11
C ASP A 138 6.87 -17.75 -0.66
N ARG A 139 6.13 -16.94 0.13
CA ARG A 139 4.80 -16.39 -0.20
C ARG A 139 3.70 -17.42 -0.44
N SER A 140 3.93 -18.72 -0.19
CA SER A 140 2.92 -19.76 -0.45
C SER A 140 1.64 -19.63 0.39
N GLU A 141 1.73 -18.98 1.56
CA GLU A 141 0.57 -18.63 2.40
C GLU A 141 -0.15 -17.34 1.97
N LEU A 142 0.31 -16.66 0.93
CA LEU A 142 -0.32 -15.46 0.39
C LEU A 142 -0.98 -15.74 -0.97
N GLN A 143 -1.99 -14.94 -1.30
CA GLN A 143 -2.60 -14.94 -2.63
C GLN A 143 -1.87 -13.95 -3.53
N GLN A 144 -1.34 -14.43 -4.66
CA GLN A 144 -0.74 -13.56 -5.66
C GLN A 144 -1.82 -12.78 -6.42
N GLN A 145 -1.52 -11.50 -6.66
CA GLN A 145 -2.19 -10.63 -7.61
C GLN A 145 -1.17 -10.14 -8.65
N SER A 146 -1.64 -9.70 -9.82
CA SER A 146 -0.79 -9.26 -10.92
C SER A 146 -1.33 -8.03 -11.62
N ILE A 147 -0.43 -7.28 -12.26
CA ILE A 147 -0.77 -6.23 -13.22
C ILE A 147 -1.06 -6.94 -14.55
N LEU A 148 -2.32 -6.94 -15.00
CA LEU A 148 -2.75 -7.60 -16.23
C LEU A 148 -2.57 -6.71 -17.46
N TYR A 149 -2.71 -5.41 -17.28
CA TYR A 149 -2.55 -4.40 -18.32
C TYR A 149 -1.87 -3.17 -17.75
N GLU A 150 -0.96 -2.60 -18.53
CA GLU A 150 -0.35 -1.29 -18.31
C GLU A 150 -0.23 -0.59 -19.66
N GLY A 151 -0.76 0.62 -19.77
CA GLY A 151 -0.70 1.38 -21.01
C GLY A 151 -1.69 2.53 -21.05
N THR A 152 -1.94 3.04 -22.24
CA THR A 152 -2.90 4.12 -22.47
C THR A 152 -4.33 3.64 -22.26
N ASP A 153 -5.17 4.45 -21.64
CA ASP A 153 -6.61 4.24 -21.52
C ASP A 153 -7.24 3.94 -22.89
N THR A 154 -7.83 2.75 -23.02
CA THR A 154 -8.40 2.24 -24.27
C THR A 154 -9.85 2.65 -24.50
N GLY A 155 -10.48 3.32 -23.53
CA GLY A 155 -11.90 3.61 -23.59
C GLY A 155 -12.78 2.37 -23.40
N THR A 156 -14.08 2.55 -23.57
CA THR A 156 -15.07 1.47 -23.58
C THR A 156 -16.28 1.86 -24.43
N THR A 157 -17.29 0.99 -24.52
CA THR A 157 -18.53 1.33 -25.23
C THR A 157 -19.18 2.55 -24.56
N GLY A 158 -19.33 3.64 -25.32
CA GLY A 158 -19.89 4.90 -24.80
C GLY A 158 -18.87 5.89 -24.22
N ARG A 159 -17.57 5.56 -24.20
CA ARG A 159 -16.50 6.49 -23.80
C ARG A 159 -15.25 6.31 -24.67
N THR A 160 -14.81 7.39 -25.33
CA THR A 160 -13.57 7.39 -26.12
C THR A 160 -12.34 7.23 -25.23
N ALA A 161 -11.32 6.56 -25.76
CA ALA A 161 -9.97 6.51 -25.19
C ALA A 161 -9.41 7.90 -24.88
N THR A 162 -8.57 7.99 -23.84
CA THR A 162 -7.85 9.21 -23.46
C THR A 162 -6.34 8.97 -23.54
N SER A 163 -5.51 9.99 -23.26
CA SER A 163 -4.06 9.83 -23.17
C SER A 163 -3.57 9.37 -21.78
N ALA A 164 -4.47 9.18 -20.82
CA ALA A 164 -4.11 8.77 -19.47
C ALA A 164 -3.42 7.40 -19.49
N GLN A 165 -2.37 7.24 -18.68
CA GLN A 165 -1.75 5.94 -18.46
C GLN A 165 -2.43 5.25 -17.28
N ILE A 166 -2.84 4.00 -17.51
CA ILE A 166 -3.66 3.22 -16.59
C ILE A 166 -3.04 1.85 -16.30
N ARG A 167 -3.48 1.23 -15.21
CA ARG A 167 -3.31 -0.22 -15.00
C ARG A 167 -4.63 -0.92 -14.70
N VAL A 168 -4.69 -2.18 -15.09
CA VAL A 168 -5.74 -3.13 -14.68
C VAL A 168 -5.07 -4.25 -13.91
N LEU A 169 -5.52 -4.49 -12.67
CA LEU A 169 -5.05 -5.61 -11.86
C LEU A 169 -5.92 -6.85 -12.04
N SER A 170 -5.37 -8.00 -11.63
CA SER A 170 -6.12 -9.24 -11.45
C SER A 170 -7.20 -9.09 -10.39
N ASN A 171 -8.17 -9.99 -10.40
CA ASN A 171 -9.24 -10.07 -9.40
C ASN A 171 -9.30 -11.48 -8.82
N THR A 172 -8.15 -11.99 -8.39
CA THR A 172 -8.06 -13.35 -7.83
C THR A 172 -8.58 -13.31 -6.39
N THR A 173 -9.53 -14.17 -6.05
CA THR A 173 -10.11 -14.21 -4.70
C THR A 173 -9.11 -14.78 -3.68
N VAL A 174 -9.15 -14.28 -2.45
CA VAL A 174 -8.36 -14.84 -1.34
C VAL A 174 -9.21 -15.84 -0.56
N ASP A 175 -8.78 -17.11 -0.51
CA ASP A 175 -9.36 -18.11 0.40
C ASP A 175 -8.78 -17.93 1.80
N TRP A 176 -9.48 -17.19 2.64
CA TRP A 176 -9.07 -16.89 4.02
C TRP A 176 -9.05 -18.09 4.96
N ASN A 177 -9.43 -19.29 4.53
CA ASN A 177 -9.23 -20.51 5.32
C ASN A 177 -7.81 -21.06 5.19
N THR A 178 -7.14 -20.76 4.09
CA THR A 178 -5.82 -21.31 3.75
C THR A 178 -4.76 -20.21 3.60
N LYS A 179 -5.17 -19.02 3.20
CA LYS A 179 -4.30 -17.86 3.00
C LYS A 179 -4.30 -16.93 4.21
N LYS A 180 -3.16 -16.29 4.43
CA LYS A 180 -2.90 -15.31 5.50
C LYS A 180 -2.75 -13.89 4.94
N GLY A 181 -3.14 -13.66 3.70
CA GLY A 181 -3.03 -12.37 3.05
C GLY A 181 -2.89 -12.48 1.54
N TRP A 182 -2.40 -11.41 0.94
CA TRP A 182 -2.14 -11.27 -0.47
C TRP A 182 -0.87 -10.47 -0.73
N TYR A 183 -0.33 -10.61 -1.93
CA TYR A 183 0.77 -9.78 -2.42
C TYR A 183 0.57 -9.43 -3.89
N LEU A 184 1.18 -8.33 -4.32
CA LEU A 184 1.30 -7.93 -5.71
C LEU A 184 2.74 -7.54 -5.98
N ASP A 185 3.40 -8.21 -6.91
CA ASP A 185 4.72 -7.78 -7.37
C ASP A 185 4.58 -6.58 -8.31
N LEU A 186 5.42 -5.58 -8.10
CA LEU A 186 5.46 -4.35 -8.89
C LEU A 186 6.25 -4.58 -10.19
N VAL A 187 5.77 -5.56 -10.96
CA VAL A 187 6.33 -5.98 -12.24
C VAL A 187 5.26 -5.75 -13.32
N PRO A 188 5.56 -4.93 -14.34
CA PRO A 188 4.62 -4.69 -15.42
C PRO A 188 4.36 -5.96 -16.25
N PRO A 189 3.31 -5.99 -17.10
CA PRO A 189 2.99 -7.16 -17.92
C PRO A 189 4.11 -7.64 -18.86
N SER A 190 5.14 -6.81 -19.12
CA SER A 190 6.33 -7.21 -19.87
C SER A 190 7.19 -8.25 -19.15
N GLY A 191 7.01 -8.43 -17.83
CA GLY A 191 7.76 -9.37 -17.00
C GLY A 191 9.11 -8.85 -16.50
N THR A 192 9.50 -7.62 -16.86
CA THR A 192 10.77 -7.03 -16.42
C THR A 192 10.53 -5.98 -15.33
N ALA A 193 11.06 -6.23 -14.14
CA ALA A 193 11.01 -5.28 -13.03
C ALA A 193 11.65 -3.94 -13.42
N GLN A 194 10.97 -2.83 -13.07
CA GLN A 194 11.43 -1.46 -13.35
C GLN A 194 11.89 -0.73 -12.09
N GLY A 195 12.15 -1.48 -11.01
CA GLY A 195 12.49 -0.88 -9.70
C GLY A 195 11.35 -0.11 -9.07
N GLU A 196 10.10 -0.30 -9.53
CA GLU A 196 8.93 0.31 -8.90
C GLU A 196 8.84 -0.12 -7.44
N ARG A 197 8.54 0.83 -6.53
CA ARG A 197 8.62 0.62 -5.09
C ARG A 197 7.70 1.53 -4.29
N VAL A 198 7.52 1.25 -3.00
CA VAL A 198 6.75 2.10 -2.08
C VAL A 198 7.66 2.67 -1.00
N VAL A 199 7.59 4.00 -0.84
CA VAL A 199 8.31 4.75 0.21
C VAL A 199 7.41 5.74 0.95
N SER A 200 6.10 5.63 0.76
CA SER A 200 5.08 6.44 1.43
C SER A 200 4.01 5.54 2.05
N ILE A 201 3.36 6.00 3.12
CA ILE A 201 2.35 5.22 3.84
C ILE A 201 1.13 4.92 2.93
N PRO A 202 0.59 3.68 2.92
CA PRO A 202 -0.68 3.39 2.27
C PRO A 202 -1.85 4.11 2.96
N LEU A 203 -2.99 4.26 2.28
CA LEU A 203 -4.23 4.75 2.90
C LEU A 203 -5.32 3.71 2.82
N LEU A 204 -6.10 3.55 3.89
CA LEU A 204 -7.34 2.79 3.86
C LEU A 204 -8.56 3.72 3.75
N ARG A 205 -9.42 3.44 2.76
CA ARG A 205 -10.66 4.18 2.55
C ARG A 205 -11.74 3.27 2.01
N TYR A 206 -12.85 3.19 2.73
CA TYR A 206 -14.08 2.53 2.25
C TYR A 206 -13.87 1.10 1.71
N GLY A 207 -13.08 0.28 2.41
CA GLY A 207 -12.78 -1.10 2.00
C GLY A 207 -11.68 -1.23 0.93
N ARG A 208 -11.05 -0.11 0.55
CA ARG A 208 -9.96 -0.04 -0.43
C ARG A 208 -8.66 0.30 0.28
N VAL A 209 -7.57 -0.25 -0.24
CA VAL A 209 -6.21 0.18 0.09
C VAL A 209 -5.64 0.95 -1.09
N ILE A 210 -5.01 2.08 -0.79
CA ILE A 210 -4.46 3.00 -1.77
C ILE A 210 -2.94 3.03 -1.58
N PHE A 211 -2.22 2.65 -2.62
CA PHE A 211 -0.77 2.75 -2.65
C PHE A 211 -0.34 3.84 -3.64
N THR A 212 0.58 4.69 -3.19
CA THR A 212 1.37 5.53 -4.09
C THR A 212 2.73 4.89 -4.29
N THR A 213 3.01 4.40 -5.49
CA THR A 213 4.31 3.83 -5.85
C THR A 213 5.21 4.86 -6.54
N LEU A 214 6.48 4.55 -6.61
CA LEU A 214 7.53 5.30 -7.28
C LEU A 214 8.27 4.37 -8.23
N VAL A 215 8.34 4.73 -9.50
CA VAL A 215 9.24 4.15 -10.50
C VAL A 215 10.41 5.12 -10.66
N PRO A 216 11.62 4.77 -10.23
CA PRO A 216 12.77 5.67 -10.32
C PRO A 216 13.17 5.91 -11.78
N SER A 217 13.76 7.08 -12.06
CA SER A 217 14.45 7.37 -13.32
C SER A 217 15.85 7.88 -13.03
N SER A 218 16.82 7.41 -13.83
CA SER A 218 18.18 7.96 -13.84
C SER A 218 18.36 9.07 -14.87
N ASP A 219 17.35 9.35 -15.69
CA ASP A 219 17.38 10.43 -16.66
C ASP A 219 17.34 11.78 -15.93
N ALA A 220 18.34 12.63 -16.17
CA ALA A 220 18.46 13.95 -15.56
C ALA A 220 17.37 14.93 -16.04
N CYS A 221 16.73 14.66 -17.18
CA CYS A 221 15.60 15.42 -17.70
C CYS A 221 14.26 14.98 -17.08
N GLU A 222 14.23 13.81 -16.43
CA GLU A 222 13.08 13.36 -15.66
C GLU A 222 13.16 13.89 -14.22
N PHE A 223 12.01 14.15 -13.61
CA PHE A 223 11.93 14.69 -12.24
C PHE A 223 12.17 13.59 -11.18
N GLY A 224 13.25 12.82 -11.34
CA GLY A 224 13.65 11.69 -10.50
C GLY A 224 12.89 10.38 -10.74
N GLY A 225 11.76 10.43 -11.46
CA GLY A 225 10.92 9.27 -11.73
C GLY A 225 9.45 9.63 -11.90
N THR A 226 8.60 8.61 -11.89
CA THR A 226 7.14 8.75 -11.95
C THR A 226 6.48 7.94 -10.85
N SER A 227 5.18 8.14 -10.65
CA SER A 227 4.40 7.44 -9.64
C SER A 227 3.13 6.84 -10.22
N TRP A 228 2.61 5.82 -9.55
CA TRP A 228 1.23 5.34 -9.76
C TRP A 228 0.43 5.54 -8.47
N ILE A 229 -0.83 5.93 -8.60
CA ILE A 229 -1.83 5.76 -7.54
C ILE A 229 -2.61 4.51 -7.87
N MET A 230 -2.50 3.50 -7.02
CA MET A 230 -3.22 2.22 -7.16
C MET A 230 -4.31 2.12 -6.12
N GLU A 231 -5.55 1.90 -6.57
CA GLU A 231 -6.70 1.60 -5.71
C GLU A 231 -7.06 0.13 -5.85
N MET A 232 -7.02 -0.58 -4.73
CA MET A 232 -7.16 -2.03 -4.69
C MET A 232 -8.16 -2.41 -3.61
N ASP A 233 -8.84 -3.53 -3.78
CA ASP A 233 -9.65 -4.09 -2.70
C ASP A 233 -8.74 -4.45 -1.52
N ALA A 234 -9.02 -3.93 -0.33
CA ALA A 234 -8.12 -4.07 0.81
C ALA A 234 -7.97 -5.55 1.22
N LEU A 235 -9.02 -6.36 1.14
CA LEU A 235 -8.96 -7.75 1.57
C LEU A 235 -8.33 -8.67 0.53
N THR A 236 -8.44 -8.36 -0.76
CA THR A 236 -7.95 -9.28 -1.80
C THR A 236 -6.67 -8.81 -2.47
N GLY A 237 -6.35 -7.52 -2.40
CA GLY A 237 -5.32 -6.90 -3.23
C GLY A 237 -5.66 -6.92 -4.72
N GLY A 238 -6.88 -7.30 -5.08
CA GLY A 238 -7.32 -7.32 -6.47
C GLY A 238 -7.87 -5.97 -6.91
N ARG A 239 -8.22 -5.91 -8.19
CA ARG A 239 -9.04 -4.83 -8.74
C ARG A 239 -10.41 -4.80 -8.05
N LEU A 240 -10.92 -3.59 -7.82
CA LEU A 240 -12.26 -3.35 -7.30
C LEU A 240 -13.36 -3.82 -8.26
N SER A 241 -14.55 -4.11 -7.72
CA SER A 241 -15.71 -4.52 -8.51
C SER A 241 -16.39 -3.38 -9.27
N GLU A 242 -16.08 -2.14 -8.92
CA GLU A 242 -16.67 -0.93 -9.50
C GLU A 242 -15.60 0.12 -9.80
N SER A 243 -15.93 1.09 -10.66
CA SER A 243 -15.01 2.18 -10.92
C SER A 243 -14.91 3.10 -9.72
N VAL A 244 -13.69 3.54 -9.46
CA VAL A 244 -13.36 4.55 -8.46
C VAL A 244 -12.85 5.83 -9.09
N PHE A 245 -12.27 5.75 -10.28
CA PHE A 245 -11.80 6.89 -11.05
C PHE A 245 -12.92 7.37 -11.99
N ASP A 246 -13.16 8.68 -12.01
CA ASP A 246 -14.06 9.34 -12.97
C ASP A 246 -13.25 9.65 -14.25
N LEU A 247 -13.31 8.74 -15.23
CA LEU A 247 -12.47 8.81 -16.44
C LEU A 247 -13.11 9.66 -17.54
N ASN A 248 -14.43 9.86 -17.50
CA ASN A 248 -15.13 10.73 -18.45
C ASN A 248 -15.47 12.12 -17.88
N SER A 249 -15.11 12.39 -16.63
CA SER A 249 -15.36 13.64 -15.91
C SER A 249 -16.84 13.99 -15.70
N ASP A 250 -17.74 13.00 -15.70
CA ASP A 250 -19.19 13.21 -15.55
C ASP A 250 -19.70 13.13 -14.10
N THR A 251 -18.81 12.91 -13.12
CA THR A 251 -19.08 12.74 -11.67
C THR A 251 -19.88 11.51 -11.27
N SER A 252 -20.17 10.63 -12.24
CA SER A 252 -20.68 9.29 -12.01
C SER A 252 -19.52 8.30 -12.07
N PHE A 253 -19.65 7.18 -11.36
CA PHE A 253 -18.62 6.14 -11.32
C PHE A 253 -19.28 4.83 -11.73
N ASN A 254 -19.27 4.56 -13.04
CA ASN A 254 -20.09 3.50 -13.61
C ASN A 254 -19.36 2.77 -14.75
N ALA A 255 -20.09 1.97 -15.52
CA ALA A 255 -19.53 1.18 -16.62
C ALA A 255 -18.89 2.05 -17.71
N THR A 256 -19.28 3.32 -17.87
CA THR A 256 -18.60 4.23 -18.81
C THR A 256 -17.18 4.56 -18.37
N ASP A 257 -16.83 4.42 -17.09
CA ASP A 257 -15.47 4.60 -16.57
C ASP A 257 -14.61 3.33 -16.66
N TYR A 258 -15.14 2.26 -17.25
CA TYR A 258 -14.37 1.04 -17.46
C TYR A 258 -13.45 1.19 -18.67
N VAL A 259 -12.55 0.23 -18.83
CA VAL A 259 -11.69 0.07 -20.00
C VAL A 259 -11.87 -1.30 -20.61
N THR A 260 -11.81 -1.38 -21.95
CA THR A 260 -11.76 -2.65 -22.68
C THR A 260 -10.32 -2.94 -23.09
N VAL A 261 -9.70 -3.94 -22.47
CA VAL A 261 -8.29 -4.31 -22.71
C VAL A 261 -8.18 -5.78 -23.12
N THR A 262 -7.15 -6.11 -23.89
CA THR A 262 -6.85 -7.50 -24.26
C THR A 262 -5.82 -8.09 -23.30
N VAL A 263 -6.18 -9.17 -22.59
CA VAL A 263 -5.30 -9.90 -21.67
C VAL A 263 -5.24 -11.36 -22.12
N GLY A 264 -4.05 -11.85 -22.44
CA GLY A 264 -3.88 -13.24 -22.92
C GLY A 264 -4.67 -13.55 -24.19
N GLY A 265 -4.90 -12.56 -25.06
CA GLY A 265 -5.70 -12.71 -26.29
C GLY A 265 -7.21 -12.62 -26.08
N VAL A 266 -7.69 -12.34 -24.86
CA VAL A 266 -9.11 -12.20 -24.53
C VAL A 266 -9.41 -10.76 -24.16
N GLU A 267 -10.43 -10.16 -24.79
CA GLU A 267 -10.92 -8.86 -24.38
C GLU A 267 -11.72 -8.94 -23.08
N ILE A 268 -11.41 -8.05 -22.15
CA ILE A 268 -12.14 -7.87 -20.89
C ILE A 268 -12.52 -6.40 -20.74
N THR A 269 -13.73 -6.13 -20.24
CA THR A 269 -14.19 -4.78 -19.90
C THR A 269 -14.32 -4.65 -18.39
N VAL A 270 -13.47 -3.84 -17.78
CA VAL A 270 -13.29 -3.82 -16.31
C VAL A 270 -12.92 -2.43 -15.78
N PRO A 271 -13.10 -2.17 -14.48
CA PRO A 271 -12.63 -0.94 -13.84
C PRO A 271 -11.11 -0.72 -13.97
N VAL A 272 -10.68 0.54 -14.02
CA VAL A 272 -9.26 0.89 -13.89
C VAL A 272 -8.82 0.74 -12.43
N SER A 273 -7.62 0.20 -12.22
CA SER A 273 -7.05 -0.04 -10.87
C SER A 273 -5.96 0.95 -10.50
N ALA A 274 -5.34 1.62 -11.48
CA ALA A 274 -4.34 2.64 -11.20
C ALA A 274 -4.30 3.73 -12.27
N LEU A 275 -3.89 4.92 -11.86
CA LEU A 275 -3.55 6.04 -12.73
C LEU A 275 -2.08 6.43 -12.53
N LYS A 276 -1.36 6.67 -13.63
CA LYS A 276 -0.01 7.23 -13.57
C LYS A 276 -0.10 8.71 -13.21
N SER A 277 0.79 9.14 -12.33
CA SER A 277 0.96 10.55 -11.97
C SER A 277 1.37 11.37 -13.19
N THR A 278 0.73 12.52 -13.37
CA THR A 278 1.08 13.53 -14.37
C THR A 278 2.10 14.54 -13.85
N VAL A 279 2.48 14.45 -12.57
CA VAL A 279 3.35 15.41 -11.88
C VAL A 279 4.63 14.74 -11.34
N GLY A 280 5.06 13.65 -11.98
CA GLY A 280 6.27 12.91 -11.58
C GLY A 280 6.05 12.08 -10.32
N ILE A 281 7.04 12.06 -9.43
CA ILE A 281 6.97 11.36 -8.15
C ILE A 281 6.03 12.11 -7.22
N ILE A 282 5.08 11.38 -6.64
CA ILE A 282 4.18 11.87 -5.60
C ILE A 282 4.31 11.03 -4.33
N LYS A 283 3.87 11.59 -3.19
CA LYS A 283 3.70 10.84 -1.93
C LYS A 283 2.23 10.48 -1.72
N THR A 284 1.93 9.90 -0.57
CA THR A 284 0.57 9.66 -0.10
C THR A 284 -0.28 10.93 -0.29
N PRO A 285 -1.35 10.89 -1.11
CA PRO A 285 -2.13 12.07 -1.42
C PRO A 285 -2.94 12.54 -0.22
N THR A 286 -3.23 13.84 -0.17
CA THR A 286 -4.25 14.36 0.73
C THR A 286 -5.63 14.12 0.13
N VAL A 287 -6.55 13.56 0.91
CA VAL A 287 -7.92 13.31 0.44
C VAL A 287 -8.87 14.38 0.97
N VAL A 288 -9.60 15.02 0.06
CA VAL A 288 -10.63 16.01 0.37
C VAL A 288 -11.98 15.47 -0.11
N THR A 289 -12.87 15.16 0.84
CA THR A 289 -14.23 14.69 0.52
C THR A 289 -15.18 15.87 0.28
N ALA A 290 -15.95 15.79 -0.80
CA ALA A 290 -16.92 16.79 -1.24
C ALA A 290 -18.24 16.11 -1.62
N GLY A 291 -19.01 15.71 -0.61
CA GLY A 291 -20.28 14.98 -0.82
C GLY A 291 -20.02 13.56 -1.29
N THR A 292 -20.55 13.19 -2.45
CA THR A 292 -20.42 11.84 -3.04
C THR A 292 -19.11 11.62 -3.79
N VAL A 293 -18.32 12.67 -3.99
CA VAL A 293 -16.99 12.61 -4.62
C VAL A 293 -15.90 12.94 -3.60
N GLU A 294 -14.69 12.48 -3.89
CA GLU A 294 -13.49 12.94 -3.20
C GLU A 294 -12.38 13.27 -4.19
N TYR A 295 -11.46 14.12 -3.73
CA TYR A 295 -10.31 14.55 -4.50
C TYR A 295 -9.04 14.12 -3.79
N LYS A 296 -8.20 13.36 -4.48
CA LYS A 296 -6.81 13.15 -4.08
C LYS A 296 -5.94 14.24 -4.65
N LEU A 297 -5.37 15.03 -3.77
CA LEU A 297 -4.44 16.10 -4.09
C LEU A 297 -3.03 15.62 -3.78
N ALA A 298 -2.15 15.65 -4.78
CA ALA A 298 -0.76 15.27 -4.63
C ALA A 298 0.16 16.28 -5.31
N SER A 299 1.08 16.85 -4.53
CA SER A 299 2.20 17.64 -5.04
C SER A 299 3.28 16.70 -5.56
N GLY A 300 3.80 17.00 -6.74
CA GLY A 300 4.78 16.15 -7.42
C GLY A 300 6.17 16.78 -7.58
N THR A 301 7.14 15.98 -8.01
CA THR A 301 8.52 16.44 -8.27
C THR A 301 8.66 17.37 -9.47
N THR A 302 7.63 17.50 -10.30
CA THR A 302 7.57 18.54 -11.35
C THR A 302 7.36 19.95 -10.78
N GLY A 303 6.95 20.08 -9.50
CA GLY A 303 6.52 21.33 -8.88
C GLY A 303 5.01 21.59 -9.01
N GLU A 304 4.30 20.77 -9.77
CA GLU A 304 2.85 20.88 -9.99
C GLU A 304 2.03 20.07 -8.98
N ILE A 305 0.72 20.36 -8.92
CA ILE A 305 -0.25 19.60 -8.13
C ILE A 305 -1.17 18.82 -9.06
N SER A 306 -1.29 17.52 -8.80
CA SER A 306 -2.30 16.67 -9.43
C SER A 306 -3.55 16.58 -8.56
N SER A 307 -4.71 16.49 -9.22
CA SER A 307 -6.01 16.26 -8.59
C SER A 307 -6.68 15.08 -9.28
N THR A 308 -6.95 14.02 -8.52
CA THR A 308 -7.67 12.84 -9.01
C THR A 308 -9.05 12.79 -8.36
N LYS A 309 -10.11 12.84 -9.17
CA LYS A 309 -11.50 12.75 -8.69
C LYS A 309 -11.90 11.29 -8.55
N GLU A 310 -12.42 10.93 -7.39
CA GLU A 310 -12.78 9.56 -7.06
C GLU A 310 -14.12 9.44 -6.36
N LYS A 311 -14.66 8.22 -6.39
CA LYS A 311 -15.89 7.85 -5.70
C LYS A 311 -15.67 7.89 -4.19
N SER A 312 -16.42 8.70 -3.47
CA SER A 312 -16.40 8.69 -2.00
C SER A 312 -17.41 7.68 -1.42
N SER A 313 -17.62 7.67 -0.10
CA SER A 313 -18.69 6.86 0.50
C SER A 313 -20.07 7.40 0.15
N THR A 314 -21.04 6.48 0.08
CA THR A 314 -22.47 6.81 -0.04
C THR A 314 -23.01 7.63 1.13
N LEU A 315 -22.29 7.65 2.27
CA LEU A 315 -22.65 8.40 3.47
C LEU A 315 -22.14 9.85 3.48
N GLY A 316 -21.41 10.28 2.44
CA GLY A 316 -21.11 11.68 2.16
C GLY A 316 -20.64 12.51 3.35
N THR A 317 -19.48 12.22 3.93
CA THR A 317 -18.91 13.08 4.96
C THR A 317 -18.20 14.28 4.32
N GLY A 318 -18.87 15.43 4.25
CA GLY A 318 -18.31 16.68 3.73
C GLY A 318 -17.53 17.50 4.77
N ARG A 319 -16.82 18.52 4.32
CA ARG A 319 -16.19 19.55 5.18
C ARG A 319 -17.27 20.25 6.01
N VAL A 320 -17.24 20.04 7.33
CA VAL A 320 -18.29 20.54 8.24
C VAL A 320 -18.12 22.03 8.58
N SER A 321 -16.90 22.58 8.46
CA SER A 321 -16.65 24.01 8.62
C SER A 321 -15.32 24.45 7.98
N TRP A 322 -15.20 25.76 7.72
CA TRP A 322 -13.93 26.42 7.41
C TRP A 322 -13.90 27.78 8.09
N ARG A 323 -12.69 28.26 8.40
CA ARG A 323 -12.44 29.61 8.91
C ARG A 323 -11.30 30.21 8.09
N GLU A 324 -11.53 31.38 7.53
CA GLU A 324 -10.47 32.23 6.98
C GLU A 324 -9.65 32.79 8.13
N LEU A 325 -8.32 32.70 8.03
CA LEU A 325 -7.43 33.54 8.80
C LEU A 325 -6.99 34.64 7.86
N VAL A 326 -7.64 35.80 8.00
CA VAL A 326 -7.21 37.03 7.34
C VAL A 326 -6.18 37.68 8.25
N GLU A 327 -5.01 37.99 7.71
CA GLU A 327 -3.97 38.78 8.37
C GLU A 327 -4.19 40.27 8.13
#